data_AF-A0A443R025-F1
#
_entry.id   AF-A0A443R025-F1
#
_cell.length_a   1.000
_cell.length_b   1.000
_cell.length_c   1.000
_cell.angle_alpha   90.00
_cell.angle_beta   90.00
_cell.angle_gamma   90.00
#
_symmetry.space_group_name_H-M   'P 1'
#
loop_
_entity.id
_entity.type
_entity.pdbx_description
1 polymer ?
#
loop_
_entity_poly.entity_id
_entity_poly.type
_entity_poly.pdbx_seq_one_letter_code
_entity_poly.pdbx_strand_id
1 'polypeptide(L)' 'IFTLQELQLISQLAIKYNTIVLMDEVYEWMIFDINKHIRMNTLPGMWDRTITVGSSRKSFSATGWKICYAYGP' A
#
# COMPACT_ATOMS: atom_id res chain seq x y z
N ILE A 1 3.50 -0.95 10.69
CA ILE A 1 4.08 -0.30 9.49
C ILE A 1 5.12 -1.26 8.95
N PHE A 2 5.01 -1.66 7.70
CA PHE A 2 6.01 -2.55 7.12
C PHE A 2 7.32 -1.81 6.91
N THR A 3 8.41 -2.47 7.27
CA THR A 3 9.75 -2.00 6.97
C THR A 3 10.09 -2.23 5.50
N LEU A 4 11.08 -1.50 4.99
CA LEU A 4 11.56 -1.70 3.62
C LEU A 4 12.02 -3.16 3.38
N GLN A 5 12.67 -3.76 4.37
CA GLN A 5 13.21 -5.13 4.27
C GLN A 5 12.08 -6.16 4.14
N GLU A 6 11.00 -6.01 4.90
CA GLU A 6 9.82 -6.88 4.79
C GLU A 6 9.13 -6.73 3.44
N LEU A 7 8.94 -5.49 2.96
CA LEU A 7 8.35 -5.25 1.65
C LEU A 7 9.21 -5.79 0.51
N GLN A 8 10.54 -5.71 0.63
CA GLN A 8 11.48 -6.30 -0.34
C GLN A 8 11.41 -7.83 -0.35
N LEU A 9 11.25 -8.47 0.81
CA LEU A 9 11.06 -9.92 0.87
C LEU A 9 9.75 -10.31 0.17
N ILE A 10 8.66 -9.60 0.45
CA ILE A 10 7.36 -9.85 -0.17
C ILE A 10 7.43 -9.58 -1.68
N SER A 11 8.14 -8.53 -2.12
CA SER A 11 8.26 -8.18 -3.55
C SER A 11 9.01 -9.26 -4.32
N GLN A 12 10.11 -9.78 -3.75
CA GLN A 12 10.87 -10.88 -4.35
C GLN A 12 10.00 -12.13 -4.53
N LEU A 13 9.17 -12.47 -3.54
CA LEU A 13 8.25 -13.59 -3.64
C LEU A 13 7.16 -13.33 -4.69
N ALA A 14 6.56 -12.14 -4.68
CA ALA A 14 5.51 -11.77 -5.64
C ALA A 14 6.01 -11.79 -7.09
N ILE A 15 7.26 -11.36 -7.31
CA ILE A 15 7.92 -11.44 -8.61
C ILE A 15 8.21 -12.90 -8.97
N LYS A 16 8.82 -13.67 -8.06
CA LYS A 16 9.20 -15.07 -8.28
C LYS A 16 8.01 -15.96 -8.66
N TYR A 17 6.87 -15.76 -8.01
CA TYR A 17 5.66 -16.57 -8.23
C TYR A 17 4.64 -15.90 -9.15
N ASN A 18 4.99 -14.75 -9.73
CA ASN A 18 4.12 -13.97 -10.61
C ASN A 18 2.72 -13.70 -10.03
N THR A 19 2.66 -13.28 -8.77
CA THR A 19 1.40 -12.98 -8.09
C THR A 19 1.09 -11.48 -8.11
N ILE A 20 -0.19 -11.17 -7.99
CA ILE A 20 -0.69 -9.81 -7.76
C ILE A 20 -0.63 -9.50 -6.27
N VAL A 21 -0.31 -8.26 -5.93
CA VAL A 21 -0.32 -7.76 -4.56
C VAL A 21 -1.44 -6.73 -4.41
N LEU A 22 -2.39 -7.01 -3.52
CA LEU A 22 -3.40 -6.05 -3.10
C LEU A 22 -2.93 -5.37 -1.81
N MET A 23 -2.60 -4.08 -1.88
CA MET A 23 -2.19 -3.28 -0.74
C MET A 23 -3.36 -2.48 -0.18
N ASP A 24 -3.80 -2.81 1.03
CA ASP A 24 -4.74 -2.00 1.80
C ASP A 24 -3.97 -0.93 2.59
N GLU A 25 -3.97 0.30 2.08
CA GLU A 25 -3.22 1.44 2.63
C GLU A 25 -4.16 2.53 3.17
N VAL A 26 -5.35 2.18 3.66
CA VAL A 26 -6.32 3.17 4.19
C VAL A 26 -5.82 3.97 5.40
N TYR A 27 -4.78 3.50 6.08
CA TYR A 27 -4.13 4.17 7.22
C TYR A 27 -2.80 4.84 6.84
N GLU A 28 -2.52 5.07 5.55
CA GLU A 28 -1.24 5.62 5.07
C GLU A 28 -0.83 6.95 5.74
N TRP A 29 -1.78 7.73 6.26
CA TRP A 29 -1.53 9.02 6.93
C TRP A 29 -1.50 8.93 8.47
N MET A 30 -1.90 7.79 9.06
CA MET A 30 -1.89 7.57 10.52
C MET A 30 -0.60 6.87 10.95
N ILE A 31 0.53 7.55 10.69
CA ILE A 31 1.86 7.11 11.07
C ILE A 31 2.32 7.93 12.27
N PHE A 32 2.88 7.25 13.27
CA PHE A 32 3.39 7.88 14.48
C PHE A 32 4.92 7.74 14.56
N ASP A 33 5.54 8.66 15.31
CA ASP A 33 6.97 8.70 15.62
C ASP A 33 7.86 8.81 14.37
N ILE A 34 8.97 8.08 14.33
CA ILE A 34 10.01 8.11 13.29
C ILE A 34 9.64 7.18 12.11
N ASN A 35 8.49 6.52 12.17
CA ASN A 35 8.09 5.56 11.16
C ASN A 35 7.74 6.26 9.85
N LYS A 36 7.98 5.58 8.73
CA LYS A 36 7.58 6.02 7.39
C LYS A 36 6.78 4.92 6.71
N HIS A 37 5.67 5.29 6.08
CA HIS A 37 4.93 4.39 5.22
C HIS A 37 5.60 4.34 3.86
N ILE A 38 5.94 3.13 3.43
CA ILE A 38 6.58 2.86 2.15
C ILE A 38 5.56 2.11 1.32
N ARG A 39 5.22 2.65 0.15
CA ARG A 39 4.23 2.04 -0.73
C ARG A 39 4.86 0.91 -1.53
N MET A 40 4.20 -0.24 -1.59
CA MET A 40 4.72 -1.42 -2.29
C MET A 40 4.97 -1.15 -3.78
N ASN A 41 4.09 -0.36 -4.40
CA ASN A 41 4.15 -0.04 -5.82
C ASN A 41 5.36 0.85 -6.23
N THR A 42 6.06 1.45 -5.26
CA THR A 42 7.28 2.23 -5.51
C THR A 42 8.54 1.36 -5.58
N LEU A 43 8.44 0.08 -5.20
CA LEU A 43 9.55 -0.86 -5.29
C LEU A 43 9.79 -1.29 -6.75
N PRO A 44 11.05 -1.56 -7.14
CA PRO A 44 11.37 -2.04 -8.49
C PRO A 44 10.55 -3.28 -8.88
N GLY A 45 9.90 -3.24 -10.05
CA GLY A 45 9.12 -4.36 -10.60
C GLY A 45 7.76 -4.60 -9.93
N MET A 46 7.34 -3.73 -9.00
CA MET A 46 6.07 -3.90 -8.28
C MET A 46 4.91 -3.08 -8.85
N TRP A 47 5.16 -2.02 -9.63
CA TRP A 47 4.09 -1.21 -10.24
C TRP A 47 3.10 -2.07 -11.04
N ASP A 48 3.59 -2.91 -11.96
CA ASP A 48 2.76 -3.71 -12.87
C ASP A 48 1.94 -4.82 -12.20
N ARG A 49 2.06 -5.02 -10.88
CA ARG A 49 1.40 -6.10 -10.14
C ARG A 49 0.81 -5.67 -8.80
N THR A 50 0.78 -4.36 -8.51
CA THR A 50 0.25 -3.85 -7.24
C THR A 50 -1.01 -3.05 -7.48
N ILE A 51 -2.10 -3.43 -6.81
CA ILE A 51 -3.28 -2.60 -6.67
C ILE A 51 -3.27 -2.02 -5.27
N THR A 52 -3.18 -0.71 -5.15
CA THR A 52 -3.23 -0.01 -3.86
C THR A 52 -4.63 0.55 -3.63
N VAL A 53 -5.17 0.31 -2.44
CA VAL A 53 -6.48 0.78 -1.99
C VAL A 53 -6.30 1.82 -0.89
N GLY A 54 -7.00 2.95 -1.02
CA GLY A 54 -7.03 4.03 -0.03
C GLY A 54 -8.44 4.47 0.32
N SER A 55 -8.58 5.27 1.38
CA SER A 55 -9.88 5.69 1.88
C SER A 55 -9.88 7.12 2.42
N SER A 56 -10.70 7.97 1.80
CA SER A 56 -10.96 9.34 2.28
C SER A 56 -11.63 9.35 3.66
N ARG A 57 -12.33 8.27 4.04
CA ARG A 57 -12.96 8.13 5.37
C ARG A 57 -11.92 8.16 6.50
N LYS A 58 -10.76 7.54 6.28
CA LYS A 58 -9.69 7.45 7.28
C LYS A 58 -8.74 8.63 7.17
N SER A 59 -8.43 9.09 5.96
CA SER A 59 -7.57 10.24 5.74
C SER A 59 -8.16 11.56 6.25
N PHE A 60 -9.48 11.77 6.14
CA PHE A 60 -10.14 13.03 6.49
C PHE A 60 -11.12 12.92 7.66
N SER A 61 -11.14 11.79 8.37
CA SER A 61 -12.13 11.50 9.43
C SER A 61 -13.60 11.60 8.97
N ALA A 62 -13.84 11.63 7.65
CA ALA A 62 -15.16 11.83 7.03
C ALA A 62 -15.89 10.49 6.84
N THR A 63 -16.16 9.80 7.94
CA THR A 63 -16.67 8.41 7.90
C THR A 63 -18.00 8.22 7.17
N GLY A 64 -18.84 9.25 7.11
CA GLY A 64 -20.14 9.20 6.43
C GLY A 64 -20.10 9.31 4.91
N TRP A 65 -18.98 9.72 4.31
CA TRP A 65 -18.90 10.00 2.87
C TRP A 65 -18.89 8.74 2.00
N LYS A 66 -18.47 7.60 2.56
CA LYS A 66 -18.36 6.32 1.84
C LYS A 66 -17.55 6.41 0.54
N ILE A 67 -16.49 7.21 0.54
CA ILE A 67 -15.58 7.39 -0.60
C ILE A 67 -14.27 6.64 -0.33
N CYS A 68 -13.92 5.77 -1.28
CA CYS A 68 -12.66 5.04 -1.35
C CYS A 68 -12.13 5.07 -2.79
N TYR A 69 -10.86 4.75 -2.97
CA TYR A 69 -10.22 4.67 -4.27
C TYR A 69 -9.28 3.47 -4.34
N ALA A 70 -9.09 2.95 -5.54
CA ALA A 70 -8.08 1.96 -5.85
C ALA A 70 -7.32 2.43 -7.09
N TYR A 71 -6.02 2.19 -7.12
CA TYR A 71 -5.19 2.51 -8.28
C TYR A 71 -4.12 1.42 -8.48
N GLY A 72 -3.74 1.25 -9.73
CA GLY A 72 -2.81 0.24 -10.21
C GLY A 72 -2.51 0.49 -11.70
N PRO A 73 -1.73 -0.38 -12.35
CA PRO A 73 -1.51 -0.35 -13.79
C PRO A 73 -2.80 -0.51 -14.58
#